data_AF-A0A9D9X8V4-F1
#
_entry.id   AF-A0A9D9X8V4-F1
#
_cell.length_a   1.000
_cell.length_b   1.000
_cell.length_c   1.000
_cell.angle_alpha   90.00
_cell.angle_beta   90.00
_cell.angle_gamma   90.00
#
_symmetry.space_group_name_H-M   'P 1'
#
loop_
_entity.id
_entity.type
_entity.pdbx_description
1 polymer ?
#
loop_
_entity_poly.entity_id
_entity_poly.type
_entity_poly.pdbx_seq_one_letter_code
_entity_poly.pdbx_strand_id
1 'polypeptide(L)'
;SQGAYSRMELGETEITYTKLEKISEELGMKPEEVIAFNESVVFNVMNNQTGNGLVINNSQLSEAEKNLFEQQIILLKEENAHLKKVIEGLLNR
;
A
#
# COMPACT_ATOMS: atom_id res chain seq x y z
N SER A 1 -10.39 24.24 -25.08
CA SER A 1 -10.14 24.47 -26.52
C SER A 1 -9.23 23.38 -27.03
N GLN A 2 -9.39 22.95 -28.28
CA GLN A 2 -8.57 21.87 -28.90
C GLN A 2 -7.06 22.12 -28.75
N GLY A 3 -6.63 23.38 -28.83
CA GLY A 3 -5.22 23.75 -28.67
C GLY A 3 -4.65 23.52 -27.27
N ALA A 4 -5.47 23.52 -26.22
CA ALA A 4 -4.98 23.15 -24.87
C ALA A 4 -4.70 21.64 -24.77
N TYR A 5 -5.53 20.81 -25.40
CA TYR A 5 -5.30 19.36 -25.48
C TYR A 5 -4.07 19.03 -26.32
N SER A 6 -3.92 19.67 -27.48
CA SER A 6 -2.74 19.47 -28.34
C SER A 6 -1.43 19.83 -27.63
N ARG A 7 -1.40 20.89 -26.82
CA ARG A 7 -0.22 21.22 -25.99
C ARG A 7 0.04 20.24 -24.85
N MET A 8 -1.00 19.61 -24.31
CA MET A 8 -0.83 18.55 -23.30
C MET A 8 -0.25 17.29 -23.95
N GLU A 9 -0.68 16.92 -25.15
CA GLU A 9 -0.15 15.78 -25.91
C GLU A 9 1.31 15.98 -26.35
N LEU A 10 1.70 17.22 -26.62
CA LEU A 10 3.08 17.58 -26.98
C LEU A 10 4.01 17.74 -25.76
N GLY A 11 3.50 17.57 -24.53
CA GLY A 11 4.28 17.73 -23.30
C GLY A 11 4.64 19.18 -22.97
N GLU A 12 4.05 20.16 -23.65
CA GLU A 12 4.31 21.60 -23.47
C GLU A 12 3.55 22.21 -22.30
N THR A 13 2.85 21.38 -21.51
CA THR A 13 2.05 21.82 -20.36
C THR A 13 2.54 21.13 -19.10
N GLU A 14 3.06 21.92 -18.16
CA GLU A 14 3.43 21.42 -16.84
C GLU A 14 2.17 21.13 -16.00
N ILE A 15 2.11 19.94 -15.40
CA ILE A 15 1.08 19.57 -14.44
C ILE A 15 1.51 20.09 -13.06
N THR A 16 0.76 21.04 -12.52
CA THR A 16 0.95 21.52 -11.14
C THR A 16 0.64 20.43 -10.13
N TYR A 17 1.34 20.41 -8.98
CA TYR A 17 1.13 19.43 -7.91
C TYR A 17 -0.35 19.31 -7.47
N THR A 18 -1.07 20.42 -7.37
CA THR A 18 -2.52 20.41 -7.01
C THR A 18 -3.40 19.66 -8.01
N LYS A 19 -3.02 19.60 -9.29
CA LYS A 19 -3.73 18.79 -10.30
C LYS A 19 -3.36 17.33 -10.17
N LEU A 20 -2.10 17.04 -9.85
CA LEU A 20 -1.62 15.69 -9.59
C LEU A 20 -2.32 15.08 -8.36
N GLU A 21 -2.51 15.85 -7.29
CA GLU A 21 -3.28 15.40 -6.11
C GLU A 21 -4.69 14.97 -6.49
N LYS A 22 -5.40 15.77 -7.29
CA LYS A 22 -6.75 15.41 -7.77
C LYS A 22 -6.75 14.16 -8.63
N ILE A 23 -5.75 14.00 -9.50
CA ILE A 23 -5.60 12.78 -10.31
C ILE A 23 -5.35 11.58 -9.40
N SER A 24 -4.50 11.73 -8.38
CA SER A 24 -4.19 10.66 -7.44
C SER A 24 -5.39 10.27 -6.57
N GLU A 25 -6.23 11.24 -6.17
CA GLU A 25 -7.48 11.02 -5.43
C GLU A 25 -8.47 10.19 -6.24
N GLU A 26 -8.70 10.57 -7.51
CA GLU A 26 -9.60 9.84 -8.42
C GLU A 26 -9.09 8.43 -8.75
N LEU A 27 -7.76 8.26 -8.83
CA LEU A 27 -7.12 6.96 -9.06
C LEU A 27 -6.95 6.12 -7.79
N GLY A 28 -7.29 6.67 -6.61
CA GLY A 28 -7.15 6.00 -5.32
C GLY A 28 -5.70 5.64 -4.96
N MET A 29 -4.73 6.43 -5.44
CA MET A 29 -3.30 6.20 -5.25
C MET A 29 -2.62 7.44 -4.68
N LYS A 30 -1.37 7.33 -4.24
CA LYS A 30 -0.63 8.49 -3.73
C LYS A 30 -0.04 9.31 -4.89
N PRO A 31 0.09 10.65 -4.76
CA PRO A 31 0.70 11.49 -5.79
C PRO A 31 2.10 11.00 -6.23
N GLU A 32 2.90 10.47 -5.30
CA GLU A 32 4.22 9.93 -5.57
C GLU A 32 4.19 8.70 -6.49
N GLU A 33 3.13 7.90 -6.41
CA GLU A 33 2.92 6.71 -7.25
C GLU A 33 2.49 7.10 -8.67
N VAL A 34 1.74 8.21 -8.80
CA VAL A 34 1.41 8.80 -10.11
C VAL A 34 2.66 9.37 -10.77
N ILE A 35 3.54 10.03 -10.01
CA ILE A 35 4.82 10.56 -10.52
C ILE A 35 5.76 9.43 -10.95
N ALA A 36 5.84 8.37 -10.14
CA ALA A 36 6.66 7.20 -10.42
C ALA A 36 6.07 6.29 -11.51
N PHE A 37 4.88 6.60 -12.03
CA PHE A 37 4.22 5.81 -13.05
C PHE A 37 5.04 5.84 -14.34
N ASN A 38 5.64 4.69 -14.65
CA ASN A 38 6.43 4.49 -15.86
C ASN A 38 5.72 3.45 -16.73
N GLU A 39 5.20 3.89 -17.87
CA GLU A 39 4.47 3.05 -18.84
C GLU A 39 5.26 1.80 -19.24
N SER A 40 6.59 1.91 -19.37
CA SER A 40 7.45 0.77 -19.76
C SER A 40 7.42 -0.39 -18.76
N VAL A 41 7.08 -0.11 -17.50
CA VAL A 41 7.01 -1.10 -16.42
C VAL A 41 5.65 -1.80 -16.40
N VAL A 42 4.57 -1.09 -16.76
CA VAL A 42 3.19 -1.62 -16.76
C VAL A 42 2.96 -2.58 -17.92
N PHE A 43 3.48 -2.26 -19.11
CA PHE A 43 3.29 -3.11 -20.30
C PHE A 43 4.21 -4.34 -20.34
N ASN A 44 5.29 -4.37 -19.55
CA ASN A 44 6.19 -5.53 -19.46
C ASN A 44 5.58 -6.70 -18.66
N VAL A 45 4.48 -6.49 -17.93
CA VAL A 45 3.83 -7.56 -17.15
C VAL A 45 2.89 -8.42 -18.01
N MET A 46 2.29 -7.86 -19.06
CA MET A 46 1.25 -8.56 -19.83
C MET A 46 1.78 -9.75 -20.66
N ASN A 47 3.08 -9.81 -20.96
CA ASN A 47 3.69 -10.86 -21.78
C ASN A 47 4.97 -11.48 -21.19
N ASN A 48 5.35 -11.16 -19.95
CA ASN A 48 6.64 -11.58 -19.40
C ASN A 48 6.44 -12.31 -18.07
N GLN A 49 6.53 -13.63 -18.08
CA GLN A 49 6.53 -14.48 -16.87
C GLN A 49 7.75 -14.25 -15.96
N THR A 50 8.71 -13.42 -16.40
CA THR A 50 9.97 -13.11 -15.71
C THR A 50 10.30 -11.61 -15.75
N GLY A 51 9.29 -10.73 -15.82
CA GLY A 51 9.50 -9.29 -15.82
C GLY A 51 9.63 -8.71 -14.40
N ASN A 52 10.72 -8.01 -14.11
CA ASN A 52 10.86 -7.14 -12.93
C ASN A 52 9.93 -5.92 -13.05
N GLY A 53 8.61 -6.16 -13.00
CA GLY A 53 7.60 -5.11 -12.94
C GLY A 53 7.52 -4.52 -11.53
N LEU A 54 7.30 -3.21 -11.45
CA LEU A 54 6.92 -2.54 -10.21
C LEU A 54 5.51 -3.03 -9.83
N VAL A 55 5.45 -4.01 -8.94
CA VAL A 55 4.21 -4.42 -8.30
C VAL A 55 3.89 -3.35 -7.25
N ILE A 56 3.05 -2.39 -7.60
CA ILE A 56 2.45 -1.46 -6.65
C ILE A 56 1.47 -2.28 -5.79
N ASN A 57 1.99 -2.90 -4.75
CA ASN A 57 1.26 -3.77 -3.84
C ASN A 57 0.55 -2.89 -2.80
N ASN A 58 -0.46 -2.12 -3.24
CA ASN A 58 -0.88 -0.94 -2.48
C ASN A 58 -1.72 -1.22 -1.22
N SER A 59 -2.10 -2.46 -0.89
CA SER A 59 -3.07 -2.63 0.22
C SER A 59 -3.30 -4.07 0.70
N GLN A 60 -2.27 -4.91 0.82
CA GLN A 60 -2.42 -6.16 1.55
C GLN A 60 -1.17 -6.45 2.37
N LEU A 61 -1.29 -6.31 3.71
CA LEU A 61 -0.42 -7.02 4.64
C LEU A 61 -0.20 -8.43 4.09
N SER A 62 1.06 -8.81 3.88
CA SER A 62 1.42 -10.14 3.42
C SER A 62 0.73 -11.15 4.33
N GLU A 63 0.23 -12.25 3.75
CA GLU A 63 -0.41 -13.31 4.53
C GLU A 63 0.52 -13.81 5.66
N ALA A 64 1.84 -13.76 5.43
CA ALA A 64 2.85 -14.04 6.44
C ALA A 64 2.84 -13.02 7.60
N GLU A 65 2.67 -11.73 7.31
CA GLU A 65 2.59 -10.68 8.34
C GLU A 65 1.29 -10.80 9.14
N LYS A 66 0.16 -11.10 8.49
CA LYS A 66 -1.11 -11.37 9.19
C LYS A 66 -0.99 -12.56 10.14
N ASN A 67 -0.45 -13.67 9.66
CA ASN A 67 -0.23 -14.86 10.48
C ASN A 67 0.71 -14.59 11.66
N LEU A 68 1.79 -13.82 11.44
CA LEU A 68 2.70 -13.42 12.51
C LEU A 68 1.99 -12.59 13.58
N PHE A 69 1.17 -11.62 13.18
CA PHE A 69 0.40 -10.81 14.12
C PHE A 69 -0.64 -11.64 14.87
N GLU A 70 -1.34 -12.57 14.21
CA GLU A 70 -2.28 -13.47 14.87
C GLU A 70 -1.60 -14.35 15.93
N GLN A 71 -0.42 -14.90 15.63
CA GLN A 71 0.36 -15.69 16.59
C GLN A 71 0.80 -14.84 17.79
N GLN A 72 1.25 -13.61 17.57
CA GLN A 72 1.59 -12.69 18.66
C GLN A 72 0.39 -12.38 19.56
N ILE A 73 -0.79 -12.16 18.96
CA ILE A 73 -2.02 -11.88 19.70
C ILE A 73 -2.42 -13.09 20.57
N ILE A 74 -2.28 -14.31 20.05
CA ILE A 74 -2.58 -15.54 20.80
C ILE A 74 -1.64 -15.66 22.01
N LEU A 75 -0.32 -15.55 21.78
CA LEU A 75 0.69 -15.62 22.84
C LEU A 75 0.39 -14.61 23.97
N LEU A 76 0.16 -13.34 23.60
CA LEU A 76 -0.13 -12.28 24.57
C LEU A 76 -1.42 -12.53 25.36
N LYS A 77 -2.43 -13.16 24.76
CA LYS A 77 -3.67 -13.52 25.46
C LYS A 77 -3.43 -14.64 26.47
N GLU A 78 -2.63 -15.64 26.11
CA GLU A 78 -2.26 -16.74 26.99
C GLU A 78 -1.43 -16.26 28.18
N GLU A 79 -0.42 -15.41 27.93
CA GLU A 79 0.39 -14.79 28.98
C GLU A 79 -0.47 -13.95 29.93
N ASN A 80 -1.37 -13.11 29.38
CA ASN A 80 -2.29 -12.33 30.21
C ASN A 80 -3.22 -13.23 31.05
N ALA A 81 -3.71 -14.33 30.50
CA ALA A 81 -4.54 -15.28 31.25
C ALA A 81 -3.74 -15.96 32.37
N HIS A 82 -2.50 -16.35 32.11
CA HIS A 82 -1.60 -16.91 33.10
C HIS A 82 -1.30 -15.92 34.22
N LEU A 83 -0.92 -14.68 33.87
CA LEU A 83 -0.63 -13.62 34.83
C LEU A 83 -1.85 -13.30 35.71
N LYS A 84 -3.05 -13.24 35.13
CA LYS A 84 -4.29 -13.06 35.90
C LYS A 84 -4.51 -14.18 36.91
N LYS A 85 -4.32 -15.44 36.52
CA LYS A 85 -4.42 -16.60 37.44
C LYS A 85 -3.40 -16.53 38.57
N VAL A 86 -2.16 -16.14 38.28
CA VAL A 86 -1.12 -15.96 39.30
C VAL A 86 -1.53 -14.87 40.29
N ILE A 87 -2.02 -13.73 39.80
CA ILE A 87 -2.51 -12.63 40.64
C ILE A 87 -3.69 -13.08 41.51
N GLU A 88 -4.68 -13.77 40.94
CA GLU A 88 -5.82 -14.31 41.70
C GLU A 88 -5.36 -15.29 42.80
N GLY A 89 -4.39 -16.17 42.49
CA GLY A 89 -3.82 -17.09 43.47
C GLY A 89 -3.04 -16.40 44.59
N LEU A 90 -2.46 -15.22 44.32
CA LEU A 90 -1.79 -14.39 45.32
C LEU A 90 -2.77 -13.57 46.17
N LEU A 91 -3.86 -13.08 45.58
CA LEU A 91 -4.90 -12.31 46.27
C LEU A 91 -5.81 -13.16 47.16
N ASN A 92 -5.94 -14.46 46.85
CA ASN A 92 -6.74 -15.41 47.63
C ASN A 92 -5.94 -16.11 48.75
N ARG A 93 -4.71 -15.67 49.03
CA ARG A 93 -3.91 -16.03 50.21
C ARG A 93 -4.02 -14.95 51.28
#